data_AF-A0A3A9DZR7-F1
#
_entry.id   AF-A0A3A9DZR7-F1
#
_cell.length_a   1.000
_cell.length_b   1.000
_cell.length_c   1.000
_cell.angle_alpha   90.00
_cell.angle_beta   90.00
_cell.angle_gamma   90.00
#
_symmetry.space_group_name_H-M   'P 1'
#
loop_
_entity.id
_entity.type
_entity.pdbx_description
1 polymer ?
#
loop_
_entity_poly.entity_id
_entity_poly.type
_entity_poly.pdbx_seq_one_letter_code
_entity_poly.pdbx_strand_id
1 'polypeptide(L)'
;NLYDATSDLMAIAFAEKEPSLKAIHSRLLFKARMVKASGAQAEDIKIALNKIKKVIGKVKTKIKKLKKEENIEKKRKNAERAKQQKMEEELRRELALRRKVRKNREQKDIEESQMGMGANDGGSGTNTPISLPASTPTEGIGSSGLLEGERSLESGMLDTGIPVSGEMAGSIDVHL
;
A
#
# COMPACT_ATOMS: atom_id res chain seq x y z
N ASN A 1 -25.84 -48.60 14.74
CA ASN A 1 -25.47 -47.21 14.39
C ASN A 1 -24.08 -47.22 13.73
N LEU A 2 -23.99 -47.12 12.40
CA LEU A 2 -22.74 -47.31 11.61
C LEU A 2 -21.78 -46.10 11.62
N TYR A 3 -22.20 -44.96 12.17
CA TYR A 3 -21.38 -43.76 12.18
C TYR A 3 -21.69 -42.88 13.38
N ASP A 4 -20.67 -42.61 14.19
CA ASP A 4 -20.64 -41.57 15.21
C ASP A 4 -19.90 -40.33 14.69
N ALA A 5 -20.54 -39.18 14.77
CA ALA A 5 -20.02 -37.91 14.30
C ALA A 5 -19.13 -37.20 15.34
N THR A 6 -19.17 -37.60 16.60
CA THR A 6 -18.60 -36.84 17.73
C THR A 6 -17.11 -36.56 17.55
N SER A 7 -16.32 -37.59 17.25
CA SER A 7 -14.88 -37.46 16.99
C SER A 7 -14.56 -36.54 15.80
N ASP A 8 -15.30 -36.67 14.69
CA ASP A 8 -15.06 -35.85 13.51
C ASP A 8 -15.48 -34.39 13.74
N LEU A 9 -16.56 -34.14 14.49
CA LEU A 9 -16.98 -32.79 14.86
C LEU A 9 -15.96 -32.10 15.77
N MET A 10 -15.39 -32.82 16.75
CA MET A 10 -14.30 -32.30 17.58
C MET A 10 -13.06 -31.98 16.73
N ALA A 11 -12.67 -32.90 15.84
CA ALA A 11 -11.55 -32.66 14.92
C ALA A 11 -11.78 -31.41 14.05
N ILE A 12 -13.01 -31.20 13.57
CA ILE A 12 -13.37 -29.99 12.82
C ILE A 12 -13.29 -28.75 13.69
N ALA A 13 -13.72 -28.82 14.96
CA ALA A 13 -13.67 -27.69 15.88
C ALA A 13 -12.23 -27.23 16.14
N PHE A 14 -11.32 -28.16 16.42
CA PHE A 14 -9.91 -27.87 16.70
C PHE A 14 -9.04 -27.59 15.47
N ALA A 15 -9.52 -27.89 14.26
CA ALA A 15 -8.75 -27.61 13.04
C ALA A 15 -8.76 -26.12 12.69
N GLU A 16 -7.64 -25.43 12.91
CA GLU A 16 -7.47 -23.98 12.63
C GLU A 16 -7.02 -23.67 11.20
N LYS A 17 -6.42 -24.65 10.50
CA LYS A 17 -5.84 -24.45 9.17
C LYS A 17 -6.58 -25.23 8.09
N GLU A 18 -6.66 -24.65 6.89
CA GLU A 18 -7.28 -25.29 5.71
C GLU A 18 -6.73 -26.69 5.40
N PRO A 19 -5.40 -26.96 5.44
CA PRO A 19 -4.87 -28.30 5.17
C PRO A 19 -5.40 -29.37 6.12
N SER A 20 -5.54 -29.06 7.42
CA SER A 20 -6.10 -29.98 8.41
C SER A 20 -7.56 -30.32 8.11
N LEU A 21 -8.35 -29.32 7.69
CA LEU A 21 -9.74 -29.54 7.28
C LEU A 21 -9.84 -30.37 5.99
N LYS A 22 -8.92 -30.20 5.03
CA LYS A 22 -8.85 -31.05 3.84
C LYS A 22 -8.53 -32.51 4.18
N ALA A 23 -7.63 -32.75 5.13
CA ALA A 23 -7.34 -34.10 5.62
C ALA A 23 -8.58 -34.75 6.27
N ILE A 24 -9.31 -34.00 7.10
CA ILE A 24 -10.58 -34.46 7.69
C ILE A 24 -11.61 -34.76 6.60
N HIS A 25 -11.72 -33.92 5.57
CA HIS A 25 -12.62 -34.14 4.44
C HIS A 25 -12.32 -35.47 3.72
N SER A 26 -11.06 -35.73 3.39
CA SER A 26 -10.63 -36.98 2.76
C SER A 26 -10.93 -38.19 3.64
N ARG A 27 -10.70 -38.08 4.95
CA ARG A 27 -11.05 -39.13 5.92
C ARG A 27 -12.55 -39.42 5.96
N LEU A 28 -13.39 -38.39 5.93
CA LEU A 28 -14.86 -38.55 5.89
C LEU A 28 -15.34 -39.22 4.60
N LEU A 29 -14.73 -38.88 3.45
CA LEU A 29 -15.02 -39.56 2.18
C LEU A 29 -14.63 -41.03 2.22
N PHE A 30 -13.49 -41.35 2.83
CA PHE A 30 -13.09 -42.74 3.05
C PHE A 30 -14.08 -43.49 3.95
N LYS A 31 -14.47 -42.90 5.10
CA LYS A 31 -15.51 -43.47 5.97
C LYS A 31 -16.83 -43.72 5.23
N ALA A 32 -17.25 -42.80 4.36
CA ALA A 32 -18.46 -42.97 3.56
C ALA A 32 -18.36 -44.18 2.61
N ARG A 33 -17.19 -44.44 2.02
CA ARG A 33 -16.97 -45.64 1.19
C ARG A 33 -17.01 -46.92 2.02
N MET A 34 -16.39 -46.91 3.21
CA MET A 34 -16.43 -48.06 4.14
C MET A 34 -17.84 -48.38 4.60
N VAL A 35 -18.65 -47.37 4.92
CA VAL A 35 -20.07 -47.57 5.28
C VAL A 35 -20.84 -48.20 4.12
N LYS A 36 -20.60 -47.78 2.88
CA LYS A 36 -21.23 -48.40 1.70
C LYS A 36 -20.83 -49.87 1.49
N ALA A 37 -19.57 -50.20 1.78
CA ALA A 37 -19.03 -51.54 1.62
C ALA A 37 -19.25 -52.46 2.85
N SER A 38 -19.95 -51.97 3.88
CA SER A 38 -20.07 -52.67 5.18
C SER A 38 -20.95 -53.91 5.19
N GLY A 39 -21.73 -54.15 4.14
CA GLY A 39 -22.69 -55.27 4.08
C GLY A 39 -23.90 -55.13 5.03
N ALA A 40 -24.04 -53.98 5.71
CA ALA A 40 -25.17 -53.71 6.59
C ALA A 40 -26.48 -53.48 5.83
N GLN A 41 -27.59 -53.41 6.57
CA GLN A 41 -28.91 -53.11 6.00
C GLN A 41 -28.92 -51.74 5.31
N ALA A 42 -29.64 -51.66 4.18
CA ALA A 42 -29.66 -50.45 3.33
C ALA A 42 -30.09 -49.18 4.08
N GLU A 43 -31.06 -49.29 5.01
CA GLU A 43 -31.57 -48.15 5.77
C GLU A 43 -30.52 -47.58 6.73
N ASP A 44 -29.78 -48.47 7.39
CA ASP A 44 -28.68 -48.12 8.29
C ASP A 44 -27.53 -47.43 7.56
N ILE A 45 -27.19 -47.93 6.36
CA ILE A 45 -26.21 -47.31 5.46
C ILE A 45 -26.65 -45.90 5.08
N LYS A 46 -27.92 -45.73 4.70
CA LYS A 46 -28.49 -44.43 4.30
C LYS A 46 -28.45 -43.42 5.45
N ILE A 47 -28.82 -43.83 6.65
CA ILE A 47 -28.76 -42.98 7.86
C ILE A 47 -27.31 -42.52 8.12
N ALA A 48 -26.35 -43.44 8.09
CA ALA A 48 -24.95 -43.12 8.30
C ALA A 48 -24.38 -42.19 7.21
N LEU A 49 -24.69 -42.44 5.94
CA LEU A 49 -24.27 -41.58 4.82
C LEU A 49 -24.84 -40.16 4.96
N ASN A 50 -26.09 -40.02 5.37
CA ASN A 50 -26.69 -38.71 5.63
C ASN A 50 -25.98 -37.95 6.75
N LYS A 51 -25.59 -38.63 7.83
CA LYS A 51 -24.77 -38.04 8.90
C LYS A 51 -23.40 -37.60 8.38
N ILE A 52 -22.69 -38.46 7.64
CA ILE A 52 -21.37 -38.13 7.06
C ILE A 52 -21.48 -36.93 6.12
N LYS A 53 -22.52 -36.87 5.27
CA LYS A 53 -22.77 -35.74 4.36
C LYS A 53 -22.95 -34.43 5.10
N LYS A 54 -23.66 -34.42 6.24
CA LYS A 54 -23.81 -33.25 7.11
C LYS A 54 -22.46 -32.81 7.68
N VAL A 55 -21.63 -33.73 8.16
CA VAL A 55 -20.29 -33.42 8.69
C VAL A 55 -19.39 -32.84 7.60
N ILE A 56 -19.40 -33.40 6.38
CA ILE A 56 -18.69 -32.86 5.21
C ILE A 56 -19.13 -31.42 4.91
N GLY A 57 -20.44 -31.12 5.01
CA GLY A 57 -20.95 -29.75 4.86
C GLY A 57 -20.34 -28.76 5.87
N LYS A 58 -20.16 -29.19 7.12
CA LYS A 58 -19.50 -28.38 8.16
C LYS A 58 -18.02 -28.13 7.83
N VAL A 59 -17.30 -29.14 7.34
CA VAL A 59 -15.91 -28.98 6.88
C VAL A 59 -15.82 -27.93 5.78
N LYS A 60 -16.63 -28.06 4.73
CA LYS A 60 -16.64 -27.12 3.59
C LYS A 60 -16.96 -25.69 4.03
N THR A 61 -17.89 -25.54 4.96
CA THR A 61 -18.26 -24.22 5.52
C THR A 61 -17.10 -23.60 6.30
N LYS A 62 -16.41 -24.38 7.15
CA LYS A 62 -15.25 -23.88 7.91
C LYS A 62 -14.09 -23.50 7.00
N ILE A 63 -13.81 -24.28 5.94
CA ILE A 63 -12.81 -23.94 4.92
C ILE A 63 -13.13 -22.58 4.27
N LYS A 64 -14.39 -22.33 3.90
CA LYS A 64 -14.79 -21.04 3.31
C LYS A 64 -14.58 -19.87 4.26
N LYS A 65 -14.83 -20.04 5.56
CA LYS A 65 -14.60 -19.00 6.58
C LYS A 65 -13.12 -18.70 6.76
N LEU A 66 -12.29 -19.73 6.94
CA LEU A 66 -10.84 -19.58 7.09
C LEU A 66 -10.19 -18.89 5.88
N LYS A 67 -10.64 -19.19 4.66
CA LYS A 67 -10.16 -18.47 3.45
C LYS A 67 -10.47 -16.98 3.47
N LYS A 68 -11.64 -16.59 3.99
CA LYS A 68 -12.01 -15.18 4.13
C LYS A 68 -11.13 -14.48 5.17
N GLU A 69 -10.92 -15.13 6.31
CA GLU A 69 -10.02 -14.64 7.37
C GLU A 69 -8.58 -14.47 6.86
N GLU A 70 -8.03 -15.47 6.16
CA GLU A 70 -6.70 -15.39 5.58
C GLU A 70 -6.58 -14.26 4.54
N ASN A 71 -7.61 -14.04 3.73
CA ASN A 71 -7.62 -12.95 2.76
C ASN A 71 -7.64 -11.57 3.42
N ILE A 72 -8.36 -11.42 4.53
CA ILE A 72 -8.37 -10.17 5.31
C ILE A 72 -6.96 -9.92 5.89
N GLU A 73 -6.36 -10.95 6.47
CA GLU A 73 -5.01 -10.86 7.05
C GLU A 73 -3.95 -10.50 5.99
N LYS A 74 -4.02 -11.11 4.81
CA LYS A 74 -3.16 -10.77 3.66
C LYS A 74 -3.34 -9.32 3.24
N LYS A 75 -4.58 -8.83 3.14
CA LYS A 75 -4.87 -7.43 2.79
C LYS A 75 -4.28 -6.47 3.81
N ARG A 76 -4.45 -6.75 5.11
CA ARG A 76 -3.88 -5.96 6.20
C ARG A 76 -2.36 -5.85 6.07
N LYS A 77 -1.67 -7.00 5.94
CA LYS A 77 -0.22 -7.07 5.81
C LYS A 77 0.31 -6.35 4.56
N ASN A 78 -0.40 -6.46 3.45
CA ASN A 78 -0.01 -5.78 2.20
C ASN A 78 -0.22 -4.26 2.30
N ALA A 79 -1.31 -3.79 2.92
CA ALA A 79 -1.54 -2.37 3.14
C ALA A 79 -0.47 -1.76 4.06
N GLU A 80 -0.07 -2.46 5.11
CA GLU A 80 1.00 -2.04 6.02
C GLU A 80 2.35 -1.93 5.28
N ARG A 81 2.73 -2.97 4.54
CA ARG A 81 3.96 -2.96 3.72
C ARG A 81 3.96 -1.85 2.68
N ALA A 82 2.83 -1.61 2.01
CA ALA A 82 2.72 -0.56 1.01
C ALA A 82 2.88 0.84 1.64
N LYS A 83 2.33 1.07 2.84
CA LYS A 83 2.55 2.31 3.59
C LYS A 83 4.02 2.49 3.99
N GLN A 84 4.64 1.43 4.51
CA GLN A 84 6.06 1.45 4.89
C GLN A 84 6.95 1.76 3.68
N GLN A 85 6.72 1.09 2.54
CA GLN A 85 7.46 1.32 1.31
C GLN A 85 7.32 2.76 0.79
N LYS A 86 6.10 3.32 0.80
CA LYS A 86 5.88 4.72 0.39
C LYS A 86 6.65 5.70 1.28
N MET A 87 6.56 5.53 2.60
CA MET A 87 7.29 6.38 3.55
C MET A 87 8.81 6.27 3.36
N GLU A 88 9.31 5.05 3.15
CA GLU A 88 10.74 4.81 2.92
C GLU A 88 11.22 5.44 1.60
N GLU A 89 10.45 5.32 0.53
CA GLU A 89 10.75 5.94 -0.76
C GLU A 89 10.75 7.46 -0.70
N GLU A 90 9.80 8.07 0.00
CA GLU A 90 9.72 9.52 0.20
C GLU A 90 10.95 10.04 0.95
N LEU A 91 11.31 9.41 2.07
CA LEU A 91 12.52 9.75 2.83
C LEU A 91 13.79 9.57 2.00
N ARG A 92 13.86 8.51 1.20
CA ARG A 92 15.00 8.26 0.31
C ARG A 92 15.14 9.34 -0.75
N ARG A 93 14.02 9.80 -1.34
CA ARG A 93 14.01 10.90 -2.32
C ARG A 93 14.41 12.22 -1.68
N GLU A 94 13.89 12.52 -0.49
CA GLU A 94 14.25 13.75 0.23
C GLU A 94 15.75 13.78 0.57
N LEU A 95 16.29 12.68 1.11
CA LEU A 95 17.73 12.57 1.40
C LEU A 95 18.59 12.71 0.14
N ALA A 96 18.17 12.11 -0.98
CA ALA A 96 18.87 12.24 -2.26
C ALA A 96 18.88 13.69 -2.75
N LEU A 97 17.75 14.40 -2.65
CA LEU A 97 17.65 15.81 -3.03
C LEU A 97 18.53 16.69 -2.13
N ARG A 98 18.45 16.52 -0.80
CA ARG A 98 19.30 17.26 0.15
C ARG A 98 20.79 17.04 -0.11
N ARG A 99 21.20 15.78 -0.38
CA ARG A 99 22.58 15.45 -0.75
C ARG A 99 23.00 16.11 -2.06
N LYS A 100 22.13 16.15 -3.07
CA LYS A 100 22.40 16.80 -4.36
C LYS A 100 22.56 18.32 -4.20
N VAL A 101 21.66 18.97 -3.48
CA VAL A 101 21.74 20.42 -3.22
C VAL A 101 23.05 20.77 -2.50
N ARG A 102 23.40 20.01 -1.45
CA ARG A 102 24.68 20.21 -0.73
C ARG A 102 25.88 20.08 -1.67
N LYS A 103 25.98 18.99 -2.43
CA LYS A 103 27.08 18.76 -3.37
C LYS A 103 27.20 19.85 -4.43
N ASN A 104 26.07 20.32 -4.96
CA ASN A 104 26.07 21.39 -5.96
C ASN A 104 26.54 22.73 -5.37
N ARG A 105 26.19 23.03 -4.12
CA ARG A 105 26.70 24.23 -3.43
C ARG A 105 28.20 24.13 -3.19
N GLU A 106 28.66 23.01 -2.62
CA GLU A 106 30.08 22.74 -2.40
C GLU A 106 30.88 22.86 -3.71
N GLN A 107 30.35 22.33 -4.81
CA GLN A 107 30.98 22.43 -6.13
C GLN A 107 31.05 23.88 -6.64
N LYS A 108 29.96 24.65 -6.47
CA LYS A 108 29.92 26.06 -6.84
C LYS A 108 30.92 26.89 -6.02
N ASP A 109 31.02 26.65 -4.71
CA ASP A 109 31.97 27.34 -3.83
C ASP A 109 33.42 27.05 -4.25
N ILE A 110 33.72 25.82 -4.70
CA ILE A 110 35.02 25.44 -5.26
C ILE A 110 35.29 26.19 -6.57
N GLU A 111 34.32 26.23 -7.49
CA GLU A 111 34.45 26.92 -8.79
C GLU A 111 34.62 28.44 -8.63
N GLU A 112 33.86 29.07 -7.73
CA GLU A 112 34.02 30.49 -7.40
C GLU A 112 35.39 30.78 -6.78
N SER A 113 35.90 29.89 -5.91
CA SER A 113 37.24 30.02 -5.34
C SER A 113 38.34 29.87 -6.40
N GLN A 114 38.16 29.01 -7.40
CA GLN A 114 39.09 28.86 -8.52
C GLN A 114 39.06 30.06 -9.46
N MET A 115 37.89 30.62 -9.76
CA MET A 115 37.75 31.79 -10.65
C MET A 115 38.15 33.12 -9.97
N GLY A 116 38.03 33.23 -8.65
CA GLY A 116 38.51 34.38 -7.87
C GLY A 116 40.03 34.52 -7.81
N MET A 117 40.78 33.48 -8.19
CA MET A 117 42.25 33.48 -8.24
C MET A 117 42.83 33.97 -9.58
N GLY A 118 42.00 34.39 -10.56
CA GLY A 118 42.46 34.74 -11.91
C GLY A 118 42.01 36.09 -12.47
N ALA A 119 41.34 36.94 -11.69
CA ALA A 119 40.73 38.18 -12.20
C ALA A 119 41.23 39.48 -11.53
N ASN A 120 42.48 39.52 -11.05
CA ASN A 120 43.10 40.78 -10.63
C ASN A 120 44.60 40.90 -10.98
N ASP A 121 45.01 40.44 -12.15
CA ASP A 121 46.29 40.86 -12.76
C ASP A 121 46.00 41.44 -14.15
N GLY A 122 45.43 42.63 -14.15
CA GLY A 122 45.06 43.35 -15.38
C GLY A 122 45.10 44.85 -15.21
N GLY A 123 46.31 45.41 -15.21
CA GLY A 123 46.55 46.81 -15.63
C GLY A 123 47.17 47.73 -14.59
N SER A 124 48.50 47.73 -14.52
CA SER A 124 49.27 48.86 -14.00
C SER A 124 49.57 49.84 -15.14
N GLY A 125 49.24 51.12 -14.92
CA GLY A 125 49.68 52.29 -15.70
C GLY A 125 48.49 53.08 -16.25
N THR A 126 48.21 54.33 -15.89
CA THR A 126 49.06 55.41 -15.37
C THR A 126 48.18 56.47 -14.67
N ASN A 127 48.79 57.19 -13.72
CA ASN A 127 48.21 58.30 -12.98
C ASN A 127 47.97 59.55 -13.85
N THR A 128 46.78 60.17 -13.74
CA THR A 128 46.61 61.64 -13.79
C THR A 128 45.37 62.07 -12.97
N PRO A 129 45.47 63.12 -12.12
CA PRO A 129 44.38 63.53 -11.22
C PRO A 129 43.60 64.77 -11.72
N ILE A 130 42.41 64.98 -11.10
CA ILE A 130 41.62 66.24 -10.99
C ILE A 130 40.77 66.59 -12.24
N SER A 131 39.44 66.82 -12.17
CA SER A 131 38.76 67.84 -11.36
C SER A 131 37.24 67.61 -11.22
N LEU A 132 36.72 67.83 -10.01
CA LEU A 132 35.29 68.03 -9.69
C LEU A 132 34.99 69.53 -9.62
N PRO A 133 33.78 69.97 -9.98
CA PRO A 133 33.14 71.03 -9.21
C PRO A 133 31.88 70.53 -8.51
N ALA A 134 31.81 70.88 -7.23
CA ALA A 134 30.70 70.63 -6.33
C ALA A 134 29.48 71.51 -6.65
N SER A 135 28.28 70.96 -6.47
CA SER A 135 27.13 71.72 -5.98
C SER A 135 26.26 70.78 -5.13
N THR A 136 26.09 71.16 -3.87
CA THR A 136 25.18 70.59 -2.86
C THR A 136 23.88 71.42 -2.86
N PRO A 137 22.94 71.22 -1.92
CA PRO A 137 22.22 70.00 -1.49
C PRO A 137 20.68 70.23 -1.54
N THR A 138 19.84 69.21 -1.37
CA THR A 138 18.54 69.31 -0.63
C THR A 138 17.77 67.98 -0.58
N GLU A 139 17.74 67.41 0.64
CA GLU A 139 16.65 66.80 1.42
C GLU A 139 15.47 66.00 0.80
N GLY A 140 15.13 64.91 1.51
CA GLY A 140 13.83 64.20 1.49
C GLY A 140 14.00 62.69 1.72
N ILE A 141 14.22 62.18 2.93
CA ILE A 141 13.24 61.75 3.97
C ILE A 141 12.02 60.96 3.45
N GLY A 142 11.89 59.72 3.95
CA GLY A 142 10.64 58.92 4.03
C GLY A 142 10.40 58.04 2.80
N SER A 143 9.84 56.83 2.86
CA SER A 143 9.03 56.16 3.87
C SER A 143 8.93 54.67 3.52
N SER A 144 8.87 53.82 4.54
CA SER A 144 8.35 52.45 4.50
C SER A 144 7.12 52.25 3.62
N GLY A 145 7.06 51.10 2.96
CA GLY A 145 5.89 50.57 2.27
C GLY A 145 5.72 49.08 2.54
N LEU A 146 5.36 48.77 3.78
CA LEU A 146 4.76 47.50 4.21
C LEU A 146 3.41 47.33 3.50
N LEU A 147 3.18 46.20 2.83
CA LEU A 147 1.83 45.74 2.51
C LEU A 147 1.73 44.24 2.85
N GLU A 148 1.16 44.00 4.03
CA GLU A 148 0.45 42.79 4.38
C GLU A 148 -0.75 42.60 3.46
N GLY A 149 -0.93 41.39 2.95
CA GLY A 149 -2.15 40.92 2.31
C GLY A 149 -2.63 39.69 3.07
N GLU A 150 -3.68 39.88 3.85
CA GLU A 150 -4.25 38.91 4.78
C GLU A 150 -4.88 37.67 4.11
N ARG A 151 -4.80 36.60 4.90
CA ARG A 151 -5.59 35.38 4.98
C ARG A 151 -7.00 35.43 4.37
N SER A 152 -7.38 34.34 3.71
CA SER A 152 -8.75 33.82 3.84
C SER A 152 -8.72 32.29 3.94
N LEU A 153 -9.25 31.81 5.06
CA LEU A 153 -9.59 30.42 5.33
C LEU A 153 -10.86 30.10 4.54
N GLU A 154 -10.89 29.01 3.79
CA GLU A 154 -12.16 28.32 3.56
C GLU A 154 -11.99 26.80 3.62
N SER A 155 -12.65 26.25 4.64
CA SER A 155 -12.88 24.85 4.89
C SER A 155 -14.00 24.37 3.98
N GLY A 156 -13.70 23.43 3.09
CA GLY A 156 -14.68 22.79 2.20
C GLY A 156 -14.53 21.27 2.24
N MET A 157 -15.24 20.65 3.17
CA MET A 157 -15.48 19.20 3.23
C MET A 157 -16.26 18.69 2.00
N LEU A 158 -15.93 17.45 1.61
CA LEU A 158 -16.73 16.44 0.89
C LEU A 158 -16.95 16.64 -0.63
N ASP A 159 -16.44 15.69 -1.44
CA ASP A 159 -17.32 14.82 -2.23
C ASP A 159 -16.62 13.52 -2.64
N THR A 160 -17.32 12.41 -2.44
CA THR A 160 -16.96 11.05 -2.81
C THR A 160 -17.46 10.74 -4.21
N GLY A 161 -16.58 10.82 -5.22
CA GLY A 161 -16.90 10.45 -6.61
C GLY A 161 -16.07 9.27 -7.11
N ILE A 162 -16.53 8.04 -6.86
CA ILE A 162 -16.06 6.84 -7.56
C ILE A 162 -16.79 6.79 -8.91
N PRO A 163 -16.12 6.84 -10.08
CA PRO A 163 -16.77 6.43 -11.31
C PRO A 163 -16.82 4.89 -11.37
N VAL A 164 -18.01 4.33 -11.10
CA VAL A 164 -18.39 3.00 -11.58
C VAL A 164 -19.05 3.18 -12.95
N SER A 165 -18.30 2.83 -14.00
CA SER A 165 -18.80 2.58 -15.35
C SER A 165 -17.99 1.38 -15.87
N GLY A 166 -18.54 0.30 -16.41
CA GLY A 166 -19.90 -0.10 -16.71
C GLY A 166 -19.81 -1.54 -17.20
N GLU A 167 -20.89 -2.28 -17.00
CA GLU A 167 -21.07 -3.65 -17.46
C GLU A 167 -20.88 -3.74 -18.98
N MET A 168 -19.98 -4.62 -19.44
CA MET A 168 -20.01 -5.13 -20.82
C MET A 168 -20.70 -6.49 -20.78
N ALA A 169 -22.03 -6.45 -20.91
CA ALA A 169 -22.80 -7.57 -21.41
C ALA A 169 -22.49 -7.72 -22.91
N GLY A 170 -22.02 -8.90 -23.31
CA GLY A 170 -21.69 -9.19 -24.70
C GLY A 170 -21.85 -10.67 -25.01
N SER A 171 -23.09 -11.04 -25.34
CA SER A 171 -23.55 -12.11 -26.24
C SER A 171 -22.73 -13.41 -26.34
N ILE A 172 -23.44 -14.48 -25.95
CA ILE A 172 -23.31 -15.85 -26.40
C ILE A 172 -23.29 -15.90 -27.94
N ASP A 173 -22.31 -16.58 -28.54
CA ASP A 173 -22.42 -17.10 -29.89
C ASP A 173 -22.26 -18.62 -29.86
N VAL A 174 -23.33 -19.31 -30.23
CA VAL A 174 -23.39 -20.76 -30.41
C VAL A 174 -23.32 -20.97 -31.92
N HIS A 175 -22.21 -21.51 -32.41
CA HIS A 175 -22.18 -22.12 -33.74
C HIS A 175 -22.30 -23.64 -33.60
N LEU A 176 -23.31 -24.17 -34.30
CA LEU A 176 -23.55 -25.59 -34.57
C LEU A 176 -22.34 -26.26 -35.24
#